data_AF-W1WDX5-F1
#
_entry.id   AF-W1WDX5-F1
#
_cell.length_a   1.000
_cell.length_b   1.000
_cell.length_c   1.000
_cell.angle_alpha   90.00
_cell.angle_beta   90.00
_cell.angle_gamma   90.00
#
_symmetry.space_group_name_H-M   'P 1'
#
loop_
_entity.id
_entity.type
_entity.pdbx_description
1 polymer ?
#
loop_
_entity_poly.entity_id
_entity_poly.type
_entity_poly.pdbx_seq_one_letter_code
_entity_poly.pdbx_strand_id
1 'polypeptide(L)'
;MVSSFTSAPRSGFYYFAQGWKLVSQPGIRRFVILPLLVNILLMGGAFWWLFTQLDVWIPTLMSYVPDWLQWLSYLLWPLAVISVLLVFGYFFSTIANWIAAPFNGLLAEQLEARLTGATPPDTGIFGIMKDVPRIMKREWQKFAWYL
;
A
#
# COMPACT_ATOMS: atom_id res chain seq x y z
N MET A 1 -3.82 8.19 49.76
CA MET A 1 -4.76 7.28 49.08
C MET A 1 -4.45 7.32 47.59
N VAL A 2 -3.75 6.31 47.08
CA VAL A 2 -3.45 6.19 45.64
C VAL A 2 -4.74 5.71 44.97
N SER A 3 -5.30 6.55 44.11
CA SER A 3 -6.48 6.19 43.33
C SER A 3 -6.07 5.20 42.25
N SER A 4 -6.39 3.92 42.45
CA SER A 4 -6.23 2.87 41.46
C SER A 4 -7.20 3.16 40.31
N PHE A 5 -6.70 3.65 39.18
CA PHE A 5 -7.48 3.69 37.95
C PHE A 5 -7.64 2.25 37.45
N THR A 6 -8.72 1.58 37.86
CA THR A 6 -9.12 0.30 37.28
C THR A 6 -9.54 0.58 35.83
N SER A 7 -8.59 0.44 34.91
CA SER A 7 -8.90 0.46 33.48
C SER A 7 -9.81 -0.73 33.19
N ALA A 8 -11.10 -0.46 33.00
CA ALA A 8 -12.06 -1.49 32.59
C ALA A 8 -11.50 -2.26 31.39
N PRO A 9 -11.67 -3.60 31.31
CA PRO A 9 -11.15 -4.40 30.22
C PRO A 9 -11.85 -3.97 28.93
N ARG A 10 -11.21 -3.06 28.19
CA ARG A 10 -11.72 -2.57 26.91
C ARG A 10 -11.44 -3.65 25.89
N SER A 11 -12.49 -4.16 25.25
CA SER A 11 -12.37 -5.18 24.22
C SER A 11 -11.53 -4.65 23.05
N GLY A 12 -10.81 -5.53 22.34
CA GLY A 12 -10.04 -5.12 21.14
C GLY A 12 -10.90 -4.40 20.09
N PHE A 13 -12.20 -4.71 20.04
CA PHE A 13 -13.17 -4.04 19.17
C PHE A 13 -13.37 -2.55 19.53
N TYR A 14 -13.30 -2.20 20.83
CA TYR A 14 -13.36 -0.81 21.28
C TYR A 14 -12.17 0.01 20.74
N TYR A 15 -10.96 -0.56 20.75
CA TYR A 15 -9.77 0.10 20.20
C TYR A 15 -9.82 0.23 18.67
N PHE A 16 -10.39 -0.75 17.97
CA PHE A 16 -10.62 -0.66 16.52
C PHE A 16 -11.59 0.48 16.16
N ALA A 17 -12.74 0.55 16.84
CA ALA A 17 -13.72 1.62 16.65
C ALA A 17 -13.15 3.01 17.02
N GLN A 18 -12.32 3.08 18.07
CA GLN A 18 -11.63 4.30 18.47
C GLN A 18 -10.59 4.73 17.42
N GLY A 19 -9.83 3.78 16.85
CA GLY A 19 -8.89 4.02 15.76
C GLY A 19 -9.57 4.60 14.51
N TRP A 20 -10.74 4.08 14.13
CA TRP A 20 -11.53 4.62 13.02
C TRP A 20 -11.95 6.09 13.25
N LYS A 21 -12.33 6.43 14.48
CA LYS A 21 -12.67 7.79 14.88
C LYS A 21 -11.46 8.74 14.90
N LEU A 22 -10.24 8.23 15.13
CA LEU A 22 -9.01 9.03 15.08
C LEU A 22 -8.48 9.22 13.66
N VAL A 23 -8.55 8.20 12.81
CA VAL A 23 -8.16 8.30 11.38
C VAL A 23 -8.99 9.36 10.62
N SER A 24 -10.23 9.58 11.05
CA SER A 24 -11.13 10.58 10.46
C SER A 24 -10.91 12.01 10.96
N GLN A 25 -10.01 12.25 11.94
CA GLN A 25 -9.76 13.59 12.46
C GLN A 25 -8.93 14.47 11.50
N PRO A 26 -9.26 15.78 11.40
CA PRO A 26 -8.51 16.72 10.59
C PRO A 26 -7.07 16.86 11.13
N GLY A 27 -6.09 16.44 10.32
CA GLY A 27 -4.67 16.36 10.70
C GLY A 27 -4.07 15.00 10.35
N ILE A 28 -4.70 13.92 10.83
CA ILE A 28 -4.27 12.53 10.60
C ILE A 28 -4.70 12.03 9.20
N ARG A 29 -5.84 12.51 8.70
CA ARG A 29 -6.42 12.11 7.41
C ARG A 29 -5.44 12.23 6.22
N ARG A 30 -4.54 13.24 6.22
CA ARG A 30 -3.56 13.46 5.15
C ARG A 30 -2.54 12.32 5.05
N PHE A 31 -2.11 11.78 6.18
CA PHE A 31 -1.14 10.68 6.24
C PHE A 31 -1.74 9.33 5.83
N VAL A 32 -3.06 9.19 5.86
CA VAL A 32 -3.78 7.99 5.37
C VAL A 32 -4.12 8.12 3.88
N ILE A 33 -4.57 9.31 3.45
CA ILE A 33 -4.98 9.56 2.06
C ILE A 33 -3.78 9.51 1.11
N LEU A 34 -2.61 10.02 1.53
CA LEU A 34 -1.46 10.15 0.63
C LEU A 34 -0.92 8.79 0.15
N PRO A 35 -0.68 7.78 1.01
CA PRO A 35 -0.34 6.42 0.57
C PRO A 35 -1.40 5.79 -0.31
N LEU A 36 -2.69 5.99 0.03
CA LEU A 36 -3.80 5.48 -0.77
C LEU A 36 -3.85 6.11 -2.16
N LEU A 37 -3.67 7.43 -2.27
CA LEU A 37 -3.63 8.14 -3.54
C LEU A 37 -2.45 7.68 -4.40
N VAL A 38 -1.26 7.58 -3.81
CA VAL A 38 -0.08 7.07 -4.52
C VAL A 38 -0.35 5.66 -5.04
N ASN A 39 -0.95 4.79 -4.22
CA ASN A 39 -1.30 3.44 -4.65
C ASN A 39 -2.35 3.44 -5.78
N ILE A 40 -3.41 4.23 -5.68
CA ILE A 40 -4.46 4.31 -6.72
C ILE A 40 -3.87 4.83 -8.04
N LEU A 41 -3.01 5.86 -7.99
CA LEU A 41 -2.38 6.41 -9.19
C LEU A 41 -1.42 5.41 -9.83
N LEU A 42 -0.56 4.77 -9.03
CA LEU A 42 0.37 3.75 -9.51
C LEU A 42 -0.37 2.54 -10.09
N MET A 43 -1.32 1.99 -9.34
CA MET A 43 -2.09 0.82 -9.74
C MET A 43 -2.94 1.14 -10.97
N GLY A 44 -3.70 2.24 -10.94
CA GLY A 44 -4.54 2.66 -12.07
C GLY A 44 -3.72 2.94 -13.33
N GLY A 45 -2.60 3.65 -13.20
CA GLY A 45 -1.70 3.93 -14.32
C GLY A 45 -1.05 2.66 -14.90
N ALA A 46 -0.65 1.73 -14.03
CA ALA A 46 -0.06 0.46 -14.44
C ALA A 46 -1.09 -0.45 -15.13
N PHE A 47 -2.31 -0.54 -14.59
CA PHE A 47 -3.41 -1.27 -15.24
C PHE A 47 -3.71 -0.67 -16.61
N TRP A 48 -3.83 0.66 -16.71
CA TRP A 48 -4.06 1.34 -17.98
C TRP A 48 -2.98 1.01 -19.01
N TRP A 49 -1.70 1.19 -18.65
CA TRP A 49 -0.58 0.87 -19.52
C TRP A 49 -0.60 -0.60 -19.94
N LEU A 50 -0.87 -1.51 -19.02
CA LEU A 50 -0.88 -2.94 -19.30
C LEU A 50 -2.02 -3.35 -20.23
N PHE A 51 -3.22 -2.79 -20.07
CA PHE A 51 -4.32 -3.01 -21.02
C PHE A 51 -3.90 -2.63 -22.44
N THR A 52 -3.25 -1.46 -22.60
CA THR A 52 -2.74 -1.06 -23.91
C THR A 52 -1.68 -2.00 -24.47
N GLN A 53 -0.88 -2.66 -23.61
CA GLN A 53 0.09 -3.66 -24.06
C GLN A 53 -0.57 -5.00 -24.42
N LEU A 54 -1.57 -5.45 -23.65
CA LEU A 54 -2.29 -6.70 -23.93
C LEU A 54 -3.04 -6.64 -25.25
N ASP A 55 -3.63 -5.50 -25.58
CA ASP A 55 -4.28 -5.26 -26.88
C ASP A 55 -3.31 -5.42 -28.06
N VAL A 56 -2.00 -5.27 -27.84
CA VAL A 56 -0.96 -5.48 -28.85
C VAL A 56 -0.37 -6.90 -28.77
N TRP A 57 -0.05 -7.38 -27.56
CA TRP A 57 0.65 -8.64 -27.35
C TRP A 57 -0.21 -9.85 -27.68
N ILE A 58 -1.50 -9.84 -27.32
CA ILE A 58 -2.38 -10.99 -27.61
C ILE A 58 -2.54 -11.17 -29.13
N PRO A 59 -2.91 -10.16 -29.94
CA PRO A 59 -2.96 -10.31 -31.39
C PRO A 59 -1.61 -10.67 -32.01
N THR A 60 -0.52 -10.09 -31.51
CA THR A 60 0.83 -10.40 -32.00
C THR A 60 1.19 -11.87 -31.77
N LEU A 61 0.91 -12.41 -30.58
CA LEU A 61 1.12 -13.83 -30.30
C LEU A 61 0.21 -14.71 -31.17
N MET A 62 -1.05 -14.32 -31.36
CA MET A 62 -1.99 -15.03 -32.22
C MET A 62 -1.60 -14.99 -33.70
N SER A 63 -0.81 -14.01 -34.15
CA SER A 63 -0.33 -13.94 -35.54
C SER A 63 0.64 -15.08 -35.91
N TYR A 64 1.28 -15.69 -34.91
CA TYR A 64 2.13 -16.88 -35.10
C TYR A 64 1.35 -18.19 -35.02
N VAL A 65 0.07 -18.13 -34.66
CA VAL A 65 -0.79 -19.30 -34.42
C VAL A 65 -1.63 -19.58 -35.67
N PRO A 66 -1.60 -20.81 -36.22
CA PRO A 66 -2.42 -21.17 -37.38
C PRO A 66 -3.92 -21.11 -37.09
N ASP A 67 -4.74 -20.93 -38.13
CA ASP A 67 -6.19 -20.71 -38.01
C ASP A 67 -6.96 -21.79 -37.22
N TRP A 68 -6.50 -23.05 -37.27
CA TRP A 68 -7.14 -24.16 -36.55
C TRP A 68 -6.99 -24.07 -35.02
N LEU A 69 -6.04 -23.26 -34.52
CA LEU A 69 -5.78 -23.01 -33.09
C LEU A 69 -6.40 -21.69 -32.61
N GLN A 70 -7.19 -21.00 -33.42
CA GLN A 70 -7.81 -19.71 -33.05
C GLN A 70 -8.70 -19.81 -31.81
N TRP A 71 -9.24 -21.00 -31.50
CA TRP A 71 -10.00 -21.27 -30.27
C TRP A 71 -9.19 -20.98 -29.00
N LEU A 72 -7.86 -21.02 -29.06
CA LEU A 72 -6.97 -20.73 -27.94
C LEU A 72 -7.10 -19.27 -27.47
N SER A 73 -7.48 -18.34 -28.34
CA SER A 73 -7.72 -16.94 -27.98
C SER A 73 -8.76 -16.77 -26.86
N TYR A 74 -9.84 -17.56 -26.92
CA TYR A 74 -10.89 -17.58 -25.89
C TYR A 74 -10.38 -18.03 -24.53
N LEU A 75 -9.30 -18.82 -24.48
CA LEU A 75 -8.67 -19.26 -23.24
C LEU A 75 -7.57 -18.29 -22.78
N LEU A 76 -6.77 -17.77 -23.70
CA LEU A 76 -5.67 -16.86 -23.41
C LEU A 76 -6.15 -15.52 -22.86
N TRP A 77 -7.30 -15.00 -23.32
CA TRP A 77 -7.80 -13.71 -22.86
C TRP A 77 -8.21 -13.73 -21.37
N PRO A 78 -9.05 -14.67 -20.88
CA PRO A 78 -9.33 -14.79 -19.44
C PRO A 78 -8.08 -15.11 -18.62
N LEU A 79 -7.19 -15.95 -19.14
CA LEU A 79 -5.95 -16.31 -18.45
C LEU A 79 -5.05 -15.08 -18.29
N ALA A 80 -4.91 -14.24 -19.32
CA ALA A 80 -4.19 -12.98 -19.24
C ALA A 80 -4.82 -12.06 -18.19
N VAL A 81 -6.14 -11.89 -18.19
CA VAL A 81 -6.84 -11.06 -17.18
C VAL A 81 -6.59 -11.56 -15.76
N ILE A 82 -6.70 -12.87 -15.51
CA ILE A 82 -6.46 -13.48 -14.19
C ILE A 82 -4.99 -13.34 -13.79
N SER A 83 -4.06 -13.65 -14.70
CA SER A 83 -2.61 -13.49 -14.45
C SER A 83 -2.27 -12.05 -14.11
N VAL A 84 -2.87 -11.07 -14.79
CA VAL A 84 -2.72 -9.66 -14.46
C VAL A 84 -3.23 -9.39 -13.06
N LEU A 85 -4.47 -9.77 -12.73
CA LEU A 85 -5.04 -9.53 -11.40
C LEU A 85 -4.18 -10.12 -10.27
N LEU A 86 -3.63 -11.33 -10.47
CA LEU A 86 -2.81 -12.00 -9.48
C LEU A 86 -1.40 -11.40 -9.37
N VAL A 87 -0.67 -11.30 -10.49
CA VAL A 87 0.71 -10.81 -10.49
C VAL A 87 0.76 -9.34 -10.11
N PHE A 88 -0.08 -8.50 -10.71
CA PHE A 88 -0.15 -7.09 -10.36
C PHE A 88 -0.73 -6.90 -8.97
N GLY A 89 -1.78 -7.63 -8.60
CA GLY A 89 -2.33 -7.57 -7.25
C GLY A 89 -1.27 -7.81 -6.17
N TYR A 90 -0.46 -8.86 -6.34
CA TYR A 90 0.59 -9.19 -5.37
C TYR A 90 1.79 -8.24 -5.44
N PHE A 91 2.29 -7.95 -6.65
CA PHE A 91 3.45 -7.08 -6.86
C PHE A 91 3.16 -5.65 -6.40
N PHE A 92 2.01 -5.09 -6.79
CA PHE A 92 1.62 -3.75 -6.34
C PHE A 92 1.26 -3.73 -4.87
N SER A 93 0.62 -4.75 -4.31
CA SER A 93 0.41 -4.82 -2.85
C SER A 93 1.74 -4.74 -2.09
N THR A 94 2.76 -5.46 -2.57
CA THR A 94 4.11 -5.41 -1.98
C THR A 94 4.71 -4.01 -2.07
N ILE A 95 4.67 -3.38 -3.25
CA ILE A 95 5.18 -2.01 -3.46
C ILE A 95 4.39 -0.99 -2.64
N ALA A 96 3.06 -1.09 -2.62
CA ALA A 96 2.17 -0.21 -1.88
C ALA A 96 2.47 -0.29 -0.38
N ASN A 97 2.67 -1.50 0.16
CA ASN A 97 3.05 -1.69 1.54
C ASN A 97 4.44 -1.11 1.84
N TRP A 98 5.40 -1.25 0.93
CA TRP A 98 6.72 -0.62 1.05
C TRP A 98 6.64 0.91 1.03
N ILE A 99 5.84 1.49 0.14
CA ILE A 99 5.61 2.94 0.07
C ILE A 99 4.85 3.43 1.30
N ALA A 100 3.88 2.67 1.80
CA ALA A 100 3.06 3.04 2.96
C ALA A 100 3.79 2.88 4.30
N ALA A 101 4.76 1.97 4.41
CA ALA A 101 5.54 1.73 5.63
C ALA A 101 6.04 3.01 6.34
N PRO A 102 6.71 3.96 5.66
CA PRO A 102 7.15 5.21 6.30
C PRO A 102 5.98 6.09 6.78
N PHE A 103 4.85 6.09 6.07
CA PHE A 103 3.67 6.87 6.47
C PHE A 103 2.94 6.24 7.66
N ASN A 104 2.88 4.90 7.71
CA ASN A 104 2.29 4.17 8.82
C ASN A 104 3.09 4.37 10.13
N GLY A 105 4.42 4.45 10.06
CA GLY A 105 5.26 4.79 11.21
C GLY A 105 4.98 6.20 11.75
N LEU A 106 4.88 7.19 10.85
CA LEU A 106 4.51 8.57 11.22
C LEU A 106 3.13 8.69 11.84
N LEU A 107 2.17 7.98 11.28
CA LEU A 107 0.82 7.90 11.82
C LEU A 107 0.84 7.40 13.27
N ALA A 108 1.65 6.37 13.55
CA ALA A 108 1.80 5.82 14.90
C ALA A 108 2.45 6.84 15.86
N GLU A 109 3.51 7.54 15.45
CA GLU A 109 4.18 8.57 16.28
C GLU A 109 3.26 9.76 16.58
N GLN A 110 2.52 10.26 15.57
CA GLN A 110 1.55 11.33 15.75
C GLN A 110 0.38 10.90 16.63
N LEU A 111 -0.07 9.64 16.49
CA LEU A 111 -1.11 9.05 17.32
C LEU A 111 -0.67 8.93 18.78
N GLU A 112 0.57 8.47 19.01
CA GLU A 112 1.16 8.36 20.35
C GLU A 112 1.27 9.75 21.00
N ALA A 113 1.86 10.73 20.32
CA ALA A 113 2.00 12.10 20.84
C ALA A 113 0.64 12.73 21.21
N ARG A 114 -0.40 12.48 20.41
CA ARG A 114 -1.78 12.93 20.70
C ARG A 114 -2.40 12.25 21.92
N LEU A 115 -2.05 10.99 22.18
CA LEU A 115 -2.58 10.20 23.30
C LEU A 115 -1.82 10.44 24.62
N THR A 116 -0.51 10.70 24.57
CA THR A 116 0.32 11.02 25.74
C THR A 116 0.39 12.52 26.05
N GLY A 117 -0.05 13.39 25.15
CA GLY A 117 0.00 14.84 25.33
C GLY A 117 1.41 15.44 25.19
N ALA A 118 2.36 14.67 24.68
CA ALA A 118 3.70 15.15 24.32
C ALA A 118 3.62 16.04 23.06
N THR A 119 4.49 17.05 22.97
CA THR A 119 4.58 17.92 21.80
C THR A 119 4.76 17.08 20.53
N PRO A 120 3.88 17.22 19.51
CA PRO A 120 4.04 16.52 18.26
C PRO A 120 5.41 16.87 17.67
N PRO A 121 6.25 15.88 17.28
CA PRO A 121 7.44 16.18 16.52
C PRO A 121 7.02 16.93 15.25
N ASP A 122 7.65 18.07 14.98
CA ASP A 122 7.38 18.96 13.85
C ASP A 122 7.92 18.38 12.52
N THR A 123 8.00 17.06 12.43
CA THR A 123 8.44 16.32 11.25
C THR A 123 7.24 16.18 10.32
N GLY A 124 6.90 17.26 9.63
CA GLY A 124 5.90 17.23 8.57
C GLY A 124 6.24 16.18 7.50
N ILE A 125 5.24 15.82 6.69
CA ILE A 125 5.30 14.86 5.56
C ILE A 125 6.59 15.04 4.72
N PHE A 126 7.07 16.29 4.60
CA PHE A 126 8.27 16.68 3.89
C PHE A 126 9.61 16.23 4.53
N GLY A 127 9.69 16.21 5.86
CA GLY A 127 10.90 15.77 6.58
C GLY A 127 11.16 14.29 6.37
N ILE A 128 10.11 13.47 6.42
CA ILE A 128 10.24 12.03 6.23
C ILE A 128 10.32 11.65 4.76
N MET A 129 9.67 12.35 3.83
CA MET A 129 9.91 12.10 2.40
C MET A 129 11.41 12.25 2.04
N LYS A 130 12.13 13.08 2.79
CA LYS A 130 13.60 13.23 2.70
C LYS A 130 14.37 12.07 3.35
N ASP A 131 13.81 11.44 4.37
CA ASP A 131 14.41 10.29 5.09
C ASP A 131 13.99 8.91 4.55
N VAL A 132 12.87 8.80 3.83
CA VAL A 132 12.39 7.60 3.14
C VAL A 132 13.47 6.92 2.30
N PRO A 133 14.21 7.62 1.41
CA PRO A 133 15.28 6.98 0.64
C PRO A 133 16.41 6.42 1.53
N ARG A 134 16.70 7.06 2.67
CA ARG A 134 17.70 6.58 3.63
C ARG A 134 17.22 5.33 4.36
N ILE A 135 15.94 5.28 4.75
CA ILE A 135 15.31 4.14 5.42
C ILE A 135 15.23 2.94 4.46
N MET A 136 14.73 3.16 3.24
CA MET A 136 14.65 2.11 2.22
C MET A 136 16.03 1.54 1.86
N LYS A 137 17.07 2.38 1.78
CA LYS A 137 18.46 1.90 1.60
C LYS A 137 18.90 0.96 2.71
N ARG A 138 18.45 1.22 3.95
CA ARG A 138 18.78 0.40 5.12
C ARG A 138 18.03 -0.93 5.14
N GLU A 139 16.75 -0.93 4.77
CA GLU A 139 15.96 -2.16 4.59
C GLU A 139 16.53 -3.03 3.45
N TRP A 140 16.95 -2.41 2.34
CA TRP A 140 17.60 -3.10 1.22
C TRP A 140 18.91 -3.77 1.66
N GLN A 141 19.72 -3.10 2.49
CA GLN A 141 20.94 -3.69 3.05
C GLN A 141 20.66 -4.90 3.95
N LYS A 142 19.57 -4.90 4.72
CA LYS A 142 19.17 -6.08 5.51
C LYS A 142 18.76 -7.23 4.60
N PHE A 143 17.98 -6.95 3.55
CA PHE A 143 17.52 -7.97 2.61
C PHE A 143 18.68 -8.59 1.83
N ALA A 144 19.63 -7.77 1.36
CA ALA A 144 20.84 -8.22 0.66
C ALA A 144 21.84 -8.97 1.55
N TRP A 145 21.80 -8.76 2.87
CA TRP A 145 22.59 -9.54 3.82
C TRP A 145 21.94 -10.89 4.16
N TYR A 146 20.61 -10.96 4.05
CA TYR A 146 19.83 -12.15 4.37
C TYR A 146 19.75 -13.16 3.21
N LEU A 147 20.01 -12.70 1.98
CA LEU A 147 20.04 -13.51 0.75
C LEU A 147 21.47 -14.00 0.46
#